data_AF-T2JJY1-F1
#
_entry.id   AF-T2JJY1-F1
#
_cell.length_a   1.000
_cell.length_b   1.000
_cell.length_c   1.000
_cell.angle_alpha   90.00
_cell.angle_beta   90.00
_cell.angle_gamma   90.00
#
_symmetry.space_group_name_H-M   'P 1'
#
loop_
_entity.id
_entity.type
_entity.pdbx_description
1 polymer ?
#
loop_
_entity_poly.entity_id
_entity_poly.type
_entity_poly.pdbx_seq_one_letter_code
_entity_poly.pdbx_strand_id
1 'polypeptide(L)'
;MVGDVEKRLRQIIWEVCQENDWIIIALEIMPDHVRLLVNVLPTIPPHKVVKAIKGRSSRYLRQEFPHLKKIPSLWTHSYFVSTAGNVSSETIRRYIEEQRHHDTT
;
A
#
# COMPACT_ATOMS: atom_id res chain seq x y z
N MET A 1 -0.40 12.53 0.84
CA MET A 1 0.88 12.02 1.31
C MET A 1 1.92 12.40 0.28
N VAL A 2 2.75 13.40 0.55
CA VAL A 2 3.78 13.88 -0.38
C VAL A 2 5.11 14.00 0.34
N GLY A 3 6.22 13.86 -0.40
CA GLY A 3 7.57 14.04 0.13
C GLY A 3 7.97 12.97 1.16
N ASP A 4 8.46 13.38 2.32
CA ASP A 4 9.03 12.45 3.31
C ASP A 4 8.01 11.49 3.92
N VAL A 5 6.74 11.90 4.00
CA VAL A 5 5.64 11.02 4.46
C VAL A 5 5.45 9.85 3.50
N GLU A 6 5.52 10.10 2.19
CA GLU A 6 5.39 9.07 1.16
C GLU A 6 6.56 8.09 1.20
N LYS A 7 7.80 8.62 1.31
CA LYS A 7 9.01 7.79 1.46
C LYS A 7 8.92 6.90 2.69
N ARG A 8 8.50 7.44 3.83
CA ARG A 8 8.35 6.66 5.06
C ARG A 8 7.23 5.63 4.96
N LEU A 9 6.10 5.99 4.35
CA LEU A 9 5.01 5.04 4.14
C LEU A 9 5.48 3.84 3.30
N ARG A 10 6.23 4.09 2.23
CA ARG A 10 6.82 3.05 1.38
C ARG A 10 7.71 2.11 2.19
N GLN A 11 8.57 2.65 3.05
CA GLN A 11 9.42 1.84 3.94
C GLN A 11 8.58 0.99 4.90
N ILE A 12 7.56 1.57 5.54
CA ILE A 12 6.70 0.84 6.48
C ILE A 12 5.96 -0.30 5.78
N ILE A 13 5.44 -0.08 4.57
CA ILE A 13 4.76 -1.13 3.80
C ILE A 13 5.74 -2.26 3.48
N TRP A 14 6.97 -1.91 3.09
CA TRP A 14 8.02 -2.88 2.81
C TRP A 14 8.40 -3.69 4.06
N GLU A 15 8.64 -3.03 5.19
CA GLU A 15 8.90 -3.66 6.50
C GLU A 15 7.79 -4.63 6.90
N VAL A 16 6.52 -4.21 6.82
CA VAL A 16 5.36 -5.07 7.13
C VAL A 16 5.34 -6.30 6.22
N CYS A 17 5.56 -6.13 4.92
CA CYS A 17 5.52 -7.26 3.99
C CYS A 17 6.68 -8.22 4.23
N GLN A 18 7.89 -7.73 4.44
CA GLN A 18 9.07 -8.54 4.75
C GLN A 18 8.89 -9.36 6.03
N GLU A 19 8.41 -8.74 7.11
CA GLU A 19 8.16 -9.44 8.39
C GLU A 19 7.11 -10.54 8.33
N ASN A 20 6.25 -10.54 7.31
CA ASN A 20 5.17 -11.51 7.14
C ASN A 20 5.40 -12.44 5.92
N ASP A 21 6.59 -12.39 5.30
CA ASP A 21 6.94 -13.14 4.09
C ASP A 21 5.97 -12.88 2.91
N TRP A 22 5.47 -11.65 2.80
CA TRP A 22 4.61 -11.20 1.70
C TRP A 22 5.43 -10.53 0.60
N ILE A 23 5.14 -10.87 -0.66
CA ILE A 23 5.87 -10.35 -1.81
C ILE A 23 5.10 -9.18 -2.41
N ILE A 24 5.68 -7.99 -2.37
CA ILE A 24 5.13 -6.81 -3.05
C ILE A 24 5.41 -6.95 -4.55
N ILE A 25 4.36 -6.99 -5.35
CA ILE A 25 4.46 -7.02 -6.82
C ILE A 25 4.49 -5.58 -7.37
N ALA A 26 3.62 -4.72 -6.85
CA ALA A 26 3.57 -3.30 -7.22
C ALA A 26 3.05 -2.45 -6.06
N LEU A 27 3.57 -1.24 -5.91
CA LEU A 27 3.17 -0.28 -4.89
C LEU A 27 3.19 1.13 -5.47
N GLU A 28 2.03 1.77 -5.48
CA GLU A 28 1.83 3.16 -5.85
C GLU A 28 1.26 3.92 -4.67
N ILE A 29 1.86 5.07 -4.36
CA ILE A 29 1.44 5.94 -3.26
C ILE A 29 1.07 7.28 -3.86
N MET A 30 -0.22 7.59 -3.84
CA MET A 30 -0.77 8.86 -4.28
C MET A 30 -1.04 9.77 -3.07
N PRO A 31 -1.22 11.09 -3.29
CA PRO A 31 -1.50 12.01 -2.20
C PRO A 31 -2.74 11.64 -1.36
N ASP A 32 -3.74 11.00 -1.95
CA ASP A 32 -5.03 10.69 -1.36
C ASP A 32 -5.28 9.19 -1.14
N HIS A 33 -4.57 8.30 -1.85
CA HIS A 33 -4.76 6.85 -1.74
C HIS A 33 -3.47 6.04 -2.01
N VAL A 34 -3.51 4.74 -1.69
CA VAL A 34 -2.42 3.79 -1.95
C VAL A 34 -2.98 2.60 -2.71
N ARG A 35 -2.29 2.19 -3.78
CA ARG A 35 -2.54 0.94 -4.49
C ARG A 35 -1.42 -0.04 -4.22
N LEU A 36 -1.77 -1.23 -3.73
CA LEU A 36 -0.82 -2.28 -3.40
C LEU A 36 -1.27 -3.58 -4.06
N LEU A 37 -0.39 -4.12 -4.90
CA LEU A 37 -0.50 -5.48 -5.41
C LEU A 37 0.52 -6.34 -4.66
N VAL A 38 0.01 -7.33 -3.90
CA VAL A 38 0.81 -8.17 -3.01
C VAL A 38 0.44 -9.63 -3.21
N ASN A 39 1.45 -10.50 -3.21
CA ASN A 39 1.30 -11.94 -3.19
C ASN A 39 1.39 -12.43 -1.74
N VAL A 40 0.34 -13.09 -1.28
CA VAL A 40 0.20 -13.65 0.06
C VAL A 40 -0.34 -15.07 -0.03
N LEU A 41 -0.09 -15.89 0.98
CA LEU A 41 -0.65 -17.24 1.03
C LEU A 41 -2.20 -17.18 1.02
N PRO A 42 -2.89 -18.06 0.27
CA PRO A 42 -4.35 -18.08 0.19
C PRO A 42 -5.05 -18.27 1.55
N THR A 43 -4.35 -18.81 2.54
CA THR A 43 -4.84 -19.00 3.91
C THR A 43 -4.90 -17.69 4.70
N ILE A 44 -4.24 -16.63 4.25
CA ILE A 44 -4.21 -15.33 4.92
C ILE A 44 -5.43 -14.52 4.47
N PRO A 45 -6.36 -14.18 5.39
CA PRO A 45 -7.49 -13.35 5.06
C PRO A 45 -7.05 -11.95 4.62
N PRO A 46 -7.60 -11.37 3.53
CA PRO A 46 -7.16 -10.06 3.04
C PRO A 46 -7.25 -8.92 4.07
N HIS A 47 -8.27 -8.97 4.94
CA HIS A 47 -8.43 -7.98 6.00
C HIS A 47 -7.24 -7.95 6.99
N LYS A 48 -6.49 -9.06 7.14
CA LYS A 48 -5.28 -9.11 7.99
C LYS A 48 -4.15 -8.31 7.37
N VAL A 49 -3.96 -8.44 6.06
CA VAL A 49 -2.97 -7.67 5.30
C VAL A 49 -3.26 -6.18 5.41
N VAL A 50 -4.51 -5.79 5.13
CA VAL A 50 -4.94 -4.38 5.22
C VAL A 50 -4.79 -3.84 6.65
N LYS A 51 -5.16 -4.63 7.67
CA LYS A 51 -5.03 -4.22 9.08
C LYS A 51 -3.58 -4.01 9.48
N ALA A 52 -2.67 -4.91 9.07
CA ALA A 52 -1.24 -4.79 9.37
C ALA A 52 -0.65 -3.50 8.77
N ILE A 53 -0.93 -3.27 7.48
CA ILE A 53 -0.41 -2.11 6.75
C ILE A 53 -1.00 -0.80 7.28
N LYS A 54 -2.34 -0.68 7.33
CA LYS A 54 -3.01 0.56 7.80
C LYS A 54 -2.67 0.85 9.26
N GLY A 55 -2.61 -0.20 10.09
CA GLY A 55 -2.33 -0.08 11.52
C GLY A 55 -0.92 0.45 11.79
N ARG A 56 0.11 -0.20 11.22
CA ARG A 56 1.51 0.21 11.45
C ARG A 56 1.80 1.58 10.85
N SER A 57 1.36 1.82 9.61
CA SER A 57 1.55 3.12 8.95
C SER A 57 0.87 4.26 9.72
N SER A 58 -0.39 4.09 10.16
CA SER A 58 -1.06 5.11 10.98
C SER A 58 -0.30 5.40 12.26
N ARG A 59 0.20 4.37 12.96
CA ARG A 59 0.93 4.56 14.21
C ARG A 59 2.26 5.31 13.98
N TYR A 60 3.12 4.80 13.10
CA TYR A 60 4.47 5.35 12.93
C TYR A 60 4.46 6.71 12.26
N LEU A 61 3.68 6.89 11.18
CA LEU A 61 3.61 8.18 10.51
C LEU A 61 3.08 9.29 11.42
N ARG A 62 2.11 9.00 12.29
CA ARG A 62 1.62 10.02 13.25
C ARG A 62 2.57 10.28 14.40
N GLN A 63 3.46 9.35 14.72
CA GLN A 63 4.53 9.57 15.70
C GLN A 63 5.64 10.44 15.10
N GLU A 64 6.06 10.13 13.88
CA GLU A 64 7.17 10.79 13.18
C GLU A 64 6.79 12.14 12.57
N PHE A 65 5.53 12.30 12.14
CA PHE A 65 5.02 13.51 11.49
C PHE A 65 3.86 14.13 12.28
N PRO A 66 4.13 15.02 13.26
CA PRO A 66 3.10 15.58 14.15
C PRO A 66 1.96 16.30 13.42
N HIS A 67 2.20 16.84 12.23
CA HIS A 67 1.15 17.48 11.43
C HIS A 67 0.03 16.50 11.01
N LEU A 68 0.30 15.19 10.93
CA LEU A 68 -0.69 14.15 10.67
C LEU A 68 -1.57 13.81 11.90
N LYS A 69 -1.27 14.36 13.08
CA LYS A 69 -2.15 14.25 14.26
C LYS A 69 -3.34 15.22 14.18
N LYS A 70 -3.27 16.24 13.31
CA LYS A 70 -4.36 17.22 13.12
C LYS A 70 -5.59 16.60 12.45
N ILE A 71 -5.42 15.49 11.72
CA ILE A 71 -6.51 14.72 11.11
C ILE A 71 -6.95 13.58 12.04
N PRO A 72 -8.26 13.32 12.17
CA PRO A 72 -8.80 12.33 13.10
C PRO A 72 -8.38 10.89 12.75
N SER A 73 -8.32 10.56 11.46
CA SER A 73 -7.78 9.29 10.96
C SER A 73 -6.83 9.52 9.78
N LEU A 74 -5.75 8.71 9.69
CA LEU A 74 -4.89 8.68 8.51
C LEU A 74 -5.53 7.89 7.36
N TRP A 75 -6.29 6.84 7.71
CA TRP A 75 -6.95 5.97 6.76
C TRP A 75 -8.46 6.00 6.98
N THR A 76 -9.23 5.93 5.90
CA THR A 76 -10.66 5.60 6.00
C THR A 76 -10.82 4.14 6.43
N HIS A 77 -11.99 3.81 7.00
CA HIS A 77 -12.33 2.42 7.34
C HIS A 77 -12.43 1.54 6.09
N SER A 78 -12.86 2.12 4.98
CA SER A 78 -13.06 1.44 3.70
C SER A 78 -11.73 1.02 3.07
N TYR A 79 -11.77 -0.10 2.37
CA TYR A 79 -10.69 -0.61 1.54
C TYR A 79 -11.31 -1.46 0.42
N PHE A 80 -10.60 -1.58 -0.69
CA PHE A 80 -10.98 -2.45 -1.80
C PHE A 80 -9.99 -3.60 -1.89
N VAL A 81 -10.49 -4.82 -2.06
CA VAL A 81 -9.67 -6.02 -2.34
C VAL A 81 -10.30 -6.75 -3.49
N SER A 82 -9.48 -7.08 -4.47
CA SER A 82 -9.79 -8.07 -5.49
C SER A 82 -8.66 -9.06 -5.56
N THR A 83 -8.96 -10.33 -5.79
CA THR A 83 -7.96 -11.29 -6.22
C THR A 83 -7.61 -10.99 -7.67
N ALA A 84 -6.32 -10.97 -7.98
CA ALA A 84 -5.86 -11.04 -9.34
C ALA A 84 -5.64 -12.53 -9.62
N GLY A 85 -6.53 -13.17 -10.39
CA GLY A 85 -6.35 -14.56 -10.84
C GLY A 85 -5.03 -14.70 -11.62
N ASN A 86 -4.53 -15.93 -11.81
CA ASN A 86 -3.20 -16.28 -12.35
C ASN A 86 -2.54 -15.14 -13.17
N VAL A 87 -1.84 -14.25 -12.47
CA VAL A 87 -1.35 -13.00 -13.04
C VAL A 87 -0.12 -13.36 -13.85
N SER A 88 -0.26 -13.45 -15.17
CA SER A 88 0.88 -13.64 -16.05
C SER A 88 1.83 -12.45 -15.93
N SER A 89 3.10 -12.66 -16.24
CA SER A 89 4.11 -11.61 -16.33
C SER A 89 3.69 -10.45 -17.27
N GLU A 90 2.83 -10.72 -18.25
CA GLU A 90 2.19 -9.71 -19.10
C GLU A 90 1.21 -8.81 -18.35
N THR A 91 0.44 -9.32 -17.39
CA THR A 91 -0.47 -8.47 -16.60
C THR A 91 0.30 -7.59 -15.63
N ILE A 92 1.43 -8.06 -15.10
CA ILE A 92 2.36 -7.23 -14.31
C ILE A 92 2.95 -6.12 -15.20
N ARG A 93 3.38 -6.44 -16.42
CA ARG A 93 3.86 -5.45 -17.40
C ARG A 93 2.78 -4.43 -17.76
N ARG A 94 1.57 -4.88 -18.09
CA ARG A 94 0.46 -3.99 -18.45
C ARG A 94 0.07 -3.07 -17.31
N TYR A 95 0.09 -3.55 -16.06
CA TYR A 95 -0.11 -2.70 -14.89
C TYR A 95 0.96 -1.60 -14.80
N ILE A 96 2.24 -1.95 -14.99
CA ILE A 96 3.36 -0.99 -14.99
C ILE A 96 3.21 0.02 -16.15
N GLU A 97 2.75 -0.41 -17.32
CA GLU A 97 2.54 0.45 -18.49
C GLU A 97 1.32 1.37 -18.33
N GLU A 98 0.19 0.87 -17.82
CA GLU A 98 -1.02 1.67 -17.56
C GLU A 98 -0.79 2.74 -16.47
N GLN A 99 0.06 2.47 -15.48
CA GLN A 99 0.47 3.48 -14.49
C GLN A 99 1.22 4.65 -15.13
N ARG A 100 2.15 4.36 -16.06
CA ARG A 100 2.95 5.39 -16.74
C ARG A 100 2.11 6.34 -17.60
N HIS A 101 0.94 5.90 -18.07
CA HIS A 101 0.04 6.73 -18.87
C HIS A 101 -0.88 7.64 -18.04
N HIS A 102 -1.11 7.35 -16.75
CA HIS A 102 -1.96 8.19 -15.90
C HIS A 102 -1.21 9.32 -15.16
N ASP A 103 0.14 9.29 -15.17
CA ASP A 103 1.00 10.34 -14.58
C ASP A 103 1.29 11.53 -15.52
N THR A 104 0.69 11.60 -16.72
CA THR A 104 0.96 12.68 -17.70
C THR A 104 -0.30 13.48 -18.10
N THR A 105 -1.26 13.68 -17.21
CA THR A 105 -2.37 14.64 -17.46
C THR A 105 -2.67 15.46 -16.22
#